data_AF-A0A6G8PW90-F1
#
_entry.id   AF-A0A6G8PW90-F1
#
_cell.length_a   1.000
_cell.length_b   1.000
_cell.length_c   1.000
_cell.angle_alpha   90.00
_cell.angle_beta   90.00
_cell.angle_gamma   90.00
#
_symmetry.space_group_name_H-M   'P 1'
#
loop_
_entity.id
_entity.type
_entity.pdbx_description
1 polymer ?
#
loop_
_entity_poly.entity_id
_entity_poly.type
_entity_poly.pdbx_seq_one_letter_code
_entity_poly.pdbx_strand_id
1 'polypeptide(L)'
;MLWGNLRLLNSPESTRGRRPLLLLQGASWPLYSTFSYVYFRKKSPILALVWTGAYWLLTVASVALSLKSGRRDVALSLGTLLAWLTLATPVAAYGAARNPDPLLGYDPGY
;
A
#
# COMPACT_ATOMS: atom_id res chain seq x y z
N MET A 1 0.37 4.03 -10.91
CA MET A 1 -0.87 3.84 -10.13
C MET A 1 -2.03 4.64 -10.72
N LEU A 2 -1.93 5.97 -10.84
CA LEU A 2 -3.05 6.82 -11.29
C LEU A 2 -3.58 6.47 -12.69
N TRP A 3 -2.69 6.24 -13.66
CA TRP A 3 -3.08 5.88 -15.03
C TRP A 3 -3.90 4.59 -15.13
N GLY A 4 -3.46 3.52 -14.46
CA GLY A 4 -4.18 2.24 -14.46
C GLY A 4 -5.57 2.35 -13.80
N ASN A 5 -5.68 3.15 -12.73
CA ASN A 5 -6.94 3.41 -12.04
C ASN A 5 -7.92 4.18 -12.92
N LEU A 6 -7.46 5.20 -13.66
CA LEU A 6 -8.29 5.94 -14.61
C LEU A 6 -8.82 5.05 -15.74
N ARG A 7 -7.97 4.17 -16.29
CA ARG A 7 -8.43 3.19 -17.31
C ARG A 7 -9.42 2.17 -16.74
N LEU A 8 -9.26 1.79 -15.48
CA LEU A 8 -10.19 0.87 -14.81
C LEU A 8 -11.55 1.52 -14.54
N LEU A 9 -11.58 2.77 -14.08
CA LEU A 9 -12.80 3.53 -13.85
C LEU A 9 -13.60 3.72 -15.14
N ASN A 10 -12.91 4.06 -16.22
CA ASN A 10 -13.51 4.25 -17.55
C ASN A 10 -13.83 2.95 -18.31
N SER A 11 -13.54 1.78 -17.74
CA SER A 11 -13.87 0.49 -18.38
C SER A 11 -15.32 0.07 -18.10
N PRO A 12 -15.99 -0.64 -19.05
CA PRO A 12 -17.37 -1.11 -18.88
C PRO A 12 -17.57 -1.90 -17.58
N GLU A 13 -18.77 -1.85 -17.01
CA GLU A 13 -19.05 -2.56 -15.75
C GLU A 13 -18.88 -4.08 -15.85
N SER A 14 -19.11 -4.64 -17.04
CA SER A 14 -18.89 -6.06 -17.37
C SER A 14 -17.41 -6.46 -17.42
N THR A 15 -16.48 -5.51 -17.26
CA THR A 15 -15.05 -5.80 -17.35
C THR A 15 -14.61 -6.75 -16.25
N ARG A 16 -13.97 -7.85 -16.65
CA ARG A 16 -13.46 -8.88 -15.73
C ARG A 16 -12.55 -8.27 -14.66
N GLY A 17 -12.85 -8.58 -13.39
CA GLY A 17 -12.06 -8.13 -12.25
C GLY A 17 -12.21 -6.65 -11.89
N ARG A 18 -13.08 -5.87 -12.58
CA ARG A 18 -13.23 -4.43 -12.34
C ARG A 18 -13.60 -4.10 -10.90
N ARG A 19 -14.70 -4.65 -10.40
CA ARG A 19 -15.18 -4.39 -9.03
C ARG A 19 -14.15 -4.73 -7.95
N PRO A 20 -13.57 -5.95 -7.90
CA PRO A 20 -12.58 -6.26 -6.87
C PRO A 20 -11.29 -5.43 -7.00
N LEU A 21 -10.86 -5.07 -8.22
CA LEU A 21 -9.73 -4.14 -8.39
C LEU A 21 -10.06 -2.74 -7.87
N LEU A 22 -11.26 -2.21 -8.14
CA LEU A 22 -11.69 -0.91 -7.61
C LEU A 22 -11.78 -0.92 -6.08
N LEU A 23 -12.24 -2.03 -5.48
CA LEU A 23 -12.28 -2.19 -4.02
C LEU A 23 -10.87 -2.17 -3.41
N LEU A 24 -9.91 -2.89 -4.00
CA LEU A 24 -8.52 -2.88 -3.53
C LEU A 24 -7.88 -1.48 -3.66
N GLN A 25 -8.14 -0.77 -4.76
CA GLN A 25 -7.68 0.61 -4.95
C GLN A 25 -8.33 1.56 -3.94
N GLY A 26 -9.64 1.41 -3.70
CA GLY A 26 -10.38 2.15 -2.68
C GLY A 26 -9.83 1.93 -1.27
N ALA A 27 -9.52 0.69 -0.90
CA ALA A 27 -8.91 0.36 0.38
C ALA A 27 -7.48 0.91 0.55
N SER A 28 -6.76 1.10 -0.56
CA SER A 28 -5.40 1.63 -0.55
C SER A 28 -5.33 3.14 -0.31
N TRP A 29 -6.37 3.89 -0.68
CA TRP A 29 -6.41 5.35 -0.56
C TRP A 29 -6.33 5.88 0.88
N PRO A 30 -7.09 5.33 1.85
CA PRO A 30 -6.95 5.71 3.25
C PRO A 30 -5.52 5.52 3.77
N LEU A 31 -4.86 4.41 3.42
CA LEU A 31 -3.48 4.16 3.83
C LEU A 31 -2.53 5.23 3.27
N TYR A 32 -2.62 5.51 1.96
CA TYR A 32 -1.78 6.53 1.33
C TYR A 32 -2.01 7.93 1.92
N SER A 33 -3.28 8.35 2.03
CA SER A 33 -3.65 9.71 2.46
C SER A 33 -3.35 9.99 3.94
N THR A 34 -3.43 8.97 4.80
CA THR A 34 -3.18 9.12 6.24
C THR A 34 -1.74 8.79 6.66
N PHE A 35 -0.92 8.23 5.77
CA PHE A 35 0.46 7.84 6.08
C PHE A 35 1.27 9.00 6.66
N SER A 36 1.26 10.18 6.03
CA SER A 36 2.04 11.32 6.51
C SER A 36 1.62 11.79 7.90
N TYR A 37 0.33 11.69 8.22
CA TYR A 37 -0.17 12.00 9.57
C TYR A 37 0.36 10.99 10.60
N VAL A 38 0.28 9.70 10.29
CA VAL A 38 0.78 8.63 11.17
C VAL A 38 2.30 8.72 11.36
N TYR A 39 3.04 8.85 10.26
CA TYR A 39 4.50 8.85 10.29
C TYR A 39 5.07 10.12 10.94
N PHE A 40 4.69 11.31 10.45
CA PHE A 40 5.34 12.55 10.89
C PHE A 40 4.67 13.17 12.11
N ARG A 41 3.34 13.14 12.20
CA ARG A 41 2.61 13.83 13.27
C ARG A 41 2.45 12.96 14.51
N LYS A 42 2.13 11.67 14.34
CA LYS A 42 2.07 10.72 15.47
C LYS A 42 3.43 10.15 15.85
N LYS A 43 4.45 10.28 14.99
CA LYS A 43 5.83 9.82 15.24
C LYS A 43 5.87 8.37 15.73
N SER A 44 5.06 7.50 15.12
CA SER A 44 4.92 6.10 15.52
C SER A 44 5.54 5.19 14.45
N PRO A 45 6.78 4.69 14.67
CA PRO A 45 7.43 3.74 13.78
C PRO A 45 6.65 2.43 13.60
N ILE A 46 5.93 1.97 14.64
CA ILE A 46 5.13 0.73 14.56
C ILE A 46 3.91 0.96 13.67
N LEU A 47 3.17 2.06 13.84
CA LEU A 47 2.06 2.35 12.93
C LEU A 47 2.55 2.62 11.51
N ALA A 48 3.72 3.22 11.34
CA ALA A 48 4.34 3.38 10.03
C ALA A 48 4.59 2.03 9.34
N LEU A 49 5.09 1.03 10.07
CA LEU A 49 5.22 -0.33 9.58
C LEU A 49 3.86 -0.94 9.22
N VAL A 50 2.86 -0.81 10.10
CA VAL A 50 1.50 -1.35 9.83
C VAL A 50 0.93 -0.75 8.54
N TRP A 51 1.03 0.57 8.36
CA TRP A 51 0.56 1.23 7.15
C TRP A 51 1.32 0.79 5.90
N THR A 52 2.65 0.75 5.98
CA THR A 52 3.51 0.38 4.86
C THR A 52 3.27 -1.08 4.45
N GLY A 53 3.21 -1.98 5.42
CA GLY A 53 2.95 -3.41 5.22
C GLY A 53 1.54 -3.67 4.69
N ALA A 54 0.51 -3.03 5.24
CA ALA A 54 -0.86 -3.13 4.73
C ALA A 54 -0.95 -2.63 3.28
N TYR A 55 -0.28 -1.52 2.96
CA TYR A 55 -0.29 -0.98 1.61
C TYR A 55 0.48 -1.88 0.64
N TRP A 56 1.58 -2.48 1.09
CA TRP A 56 2.32 -3.49 0.32
C TRP A 56 1.44 -4.71 0.01
N LEU A 57 0.74 -5.25 1.00
CA LEU A 57 -0.18 -6.39 0.82
C LEU A 57 -1.31 -6.08 -0.17
N LEU A 58 -1.96 -4.91 -0.04
CA LEU A 58 -2.99 -4.48 -0.99
C LEU A 58 -2.43 -4.29 -2.40
N THR A 59 -1.20 -3.81 -2.52
CA THR A 59 -0.53 -3.65 -3.82
C THR A 59 -0.20 -5.01 -4.45
N VAL A 60 0.33 -5.97 -3.68
CA VAL A 60 0.56 -7.35 -4.14
C VAL A 60 -0.75 -7.99 -4.60
N ALA A 61 -1.81 -7.89 -3.79
CA ALA A 61 -3.13 -8.41 -4.15
C ALA A 61 -3.68 -7.77 -5.43
N SER A 62 -3.50 -6.46 -5.60
CA SER A 62 -3.92 -5.71 -6.79
C SER A 62 -3.17 -6.17 -8.04
N VAL A 63 -1.85 -6.37 -7.94
CA VAL A 63 -1.02 -6.88 -9.05
C VAL A 63 -1.42 -8.31 -9.41
N ALA A 64 -1.53 -9.20 -8.43
CA ALA A 64 -1.92 -10.59 -8.66
C ALA A 64 -3.31 -10.70 -9.31
N LEU A 65 -4.29 -9.95 -8.82
CA LEU A 65 -5.64 -9.92 -9.39
C LEU A 65 -5.66 -9.29 -10.78
N SER A 66 -4.86 -8.24 -11.02
CA SER A 66 -4.74 -7.61 -12.34
C SER A 66 -4.19 -8.59 -13.36
N LEU A 67 -3.13 -9.33 -13.02
CA LEU A 67 -2.56 -10.37 -13.87
C LEU A 67 -3.56 -11.51 -14.13
N LYS A 68 -4.24 -12.01 -13.09
CA LYS A 68 -5.28 -13.05 -13.22
C LYS A 68 -6.46 -12.60 -14.10
N SER A 69 -6.78 -11.31 -14.09
CA SER A 69 -7.87 -10.73 -14.89
C SER A 69 -7.44 -10.32 -16.30
N GLY A 70 -6.18 -10.56 -16.70
CA GLY A 70 -5.65 -10.16 -18.01
C GLY A 70 -5.31 -8.66 -18.14
N ARG A 71 -5.36 -7.91 -17.03
CA ARG A 71 -5.15 -6.46 -16.97
C ARG A 71 -3.68 -6.12 -16.74
N ARG A 72 -2.83 -6.49 -17.70
CA ARG A 72 -1.37 -6.24 -17.64
C ARG A 72 -1.05 -4.75 -17.54
N ASP A 73 -1.89 -3.89 -18.11
CA ASP A 73 -1.76 -2.44 -18.04
C ASP A 73 -1.87 -1.90 -16.60
N VAL A 74 -2.86 -2.40 -15.83
CA VAL A 74 -3.02 -2.06 -14.41
C VAL A 74 -1.84 -2.60 -13.61
N ALA A 75 -1.44 -3.85 -13.85
CA ALA A 75 -0.29 -4.48 -13.19
C ALA A 75 1.02 -3.70 -13.41
N LEU A 76 1.33 -3.34 -14.66
CA LEU A 76 2.52 -2.54 -14.99
C LEU A 76 2.47 -1.16 -14.32
N SER A 77 1.30 -0.53 -14.26
CA SER A 77 1.15 0.76 -13.59
C SER A 77 1.41 0.71 -12.08
N LEU A 78 1.30 -0.47 -11.47
CA LEU A 78 1.59 -0.73 -10.05
C LEU A 78 3.02 -1.21 -9.82
N GLY A 79 3.77 -1.57 -10.87
CA GLY A 79 5.11 -2.15 -10.75
C GLY A 79 6.08 -1.28 -9.96
N THR A 80 6.15 0.02 -10.26
CA THR A 80 7.00 0.97 -9.52
C THR A 80 6.59 1.09 -8.05
N LEU A 81 5.29 1.11 -7.77
CA LEU A 81 4.78 1.19 -6.39
C LEU A 81 5.10 -0.11 -5.61
N LEU A 82 4.94 -1.26 -6.25
CA LEU A 82 5.28 -2.54 -5.65
C LEU A 82 6.78 -2.63 -5.33
N ALA A 83 7.64 -2.21 -6.26
CA ALA A 83 9.08 -2.16 -6.04
C ALA A 83 9.43 -1.25 -4.85
N TRP A 84 8.84 -0.06 -4.79
CA TRP A 84 9.02 0.88 -3.69
C TRP A 84 8.57 0.28 -2.34
N LEU A 85 7.36 -0.27 -2.27
CA LEU A 85 6.82 -0.82 -1.02
C LEU A 85 7.57 -2.07 -0.56
N THR A 86 8.11 -2.85 -1.49
CA THR A 86 8.96 -4.01 -1.17
C THR A 86 10.26 -3.57 -0.49
N LEU A 87 10.84 -2.43 -0.91
CA LEU A 87 11.99 -1.84 -0.24
C LEU A 87 11.61 -1.13 1.07
N ALA A 88 10.51 -0.39 1.07
CA ALA A 88 10.08 0.41 2.22
C ALA A 88 9.64 -0.44 3.42
N THR A 89 9.08 -1.63 3.17
CA THR A 89 8.56 -2.50 4.25
C THR A 89 9.68 -2.98 5.20
N PRO A 90 10.82 -3.54 4.73
CA PRO A 90 11.96 -3.84 5.59
C PRO A 90 12.53 -2.62 6.32
N VAL A 91 12.59 -1.45 5.66
CA VAL A 91 13.08 -0.22 6.29
C VAL A 91 12.15 0.21 7.43
N ALA A 92 10.83 0.15 7.22
CA ALA A 92 9.85 0.42 8.26
C ALA A 92 9.91 -0.62 9.39
N ALA A 93 10.18 -1.88 9.07
CA ALA A 93 10.33 -2.95 10.07
C ALA A 93 11.56 -2.72 10.94
N TYR A 94 12.70 -2.38 10.32
CA TYR A 94 13.90 -1.97 11.04
C TYR A 94 13.63 -0.72 11.89
N GLY A 95 12.93 0.27 11.34
CA GLY A 95 12.53 1.48 12.06
C GLY A 95 11.70 1.17 13.31
N ALA A 96 10.68 0.32 13.18
CA ALA A 96 9.83 -0.12 14.28
C ALA A 96 10.58 -0.92 15.36
N ALA A 97 11.55 -1.74 14.94
CA ALA A 97 12.34 -2.54 15.88
C ALA A 97 13.43 -1.73 16.60
N ARG A 98 13.92 -0.64 15.97
CA ARG A 98 15.11 0.10 16.41
C ARG A 98 14.87 1.47 17.02
N ASN A 99 13.66 1.99 16.92
CA ASN A 99 13.34 3.32 17.45
C ASN A 99 12.21 3.21 18.47
N PRO A 100 12.22 4.07 19.50
CA PRO A 100 11.10 4.17 20.41
C PRO A 100 9.83 4.61 19.66
N ASP A 101 8.68 4.12 20.12
CA ASP A 101 7.37 4.52 19.65
C ASP A 101 6.61 5.22 20.80
N PRO A 102 6.66 6.57 20.88
CA PRO A 102 6.03 7.33 21.95
C PRO A 102 4.50 7.18 21.99
N LEU A 103 3.87 6.85 20.87
CA LEU A 103 2.42 6.69 20.80
C LEU A 103 1.99 5.39 21.48
N LEU A 104 2.76 4.32 21.29
CA LEU A 104 2.46 3.00 21.84
C LEU A 104 3.25 2.68 23.11
N GLY A 105 4.11 3.58 23.58
CA GLY A 105 4.92 3.40 24.77
C GLY A 105 6.00 2.33 24.62
N TYR A 106 6.41 2.03 23.39
CA TYR A 106 7.48 1.06 23.12
C TYR A 106 8.85 1.75 23.19
N ASP A 107 9.78 1.15 23.93
CA ASP A 107 11.18 1.57 23.99
C ASP A 107 12.08 0.34 23.80
N PRO A 108 12.96 0.31 22.78
CA PRO A 108 13.84 -0.82 22.52
C PRO A 108 14.85 -1.15 23.63
N GLY A 109 15.17 -0.21 24.54
CA GLY A 109 15.87 -0.49 25.80
C GLY A 109 17.33 -0.94 25.70
N TYR A 110 18.04 -0.66 24.60
CA TYR A 110 19.47 -0.91 24.41
C TYR A 110 20.26 0.35 24.09
#